data_AF-A0A2D8KGI5-F1
#
_entry.id   AF-A0A2D8KGI5-F1
#
_cell.length_a   1.000
_cell.length_b   1.000
_cell.length_c   1.000
_cell.angle_alpha   90.00
_cell.angle_beta   90.00
_cell.angle_gamma   90.00
#
_symmetry.space_group_name_H-M   'P 1'
#
loop_
_entity.id
_entity.type
_entity.pdbx_description
1 polymer ?
#
loop_
_entity_poly.entity_id
_entity_poly.type
_entity_poly.pdbx_seq_one_letter_code
_entity_poly.pdbx_strand_id
1 'polypeptide(L)' 'MSASLYLLIIIIMLIIFFSAVIAKSSHEKDTFSDINTDEWECPSCSFLVQVGNHCIYCGARKQ' A
#
# COMPACT_ATOMS: atom_id res chain seq x y z
N MET A 1 36.19 23.59 -19.33
CA MET A 1 35.07 22.63 -19.17
C MET A 1 33.85 23.26 -19.81
N SER A 2 33.29 22.63 -20.84
CA SER A 2 32.25 23.23 -21.70
C SER A 2 30.94 23.44 -20.93
N ALA A 3 30.27 24.58 -21.15
CA ALA A 3 28.98 24.92 -20.52
C ALA A 3 27.92 23.80 -20.64
N SER A 4 28.02 23.00 -21.71
CA SER A 4 27.20 21.80 -21.94
C SER A 4 27.31 20.75 -20.84
N LEU A 5 28.50 20.54 -20.24
CA LEU A 5 28.68 19.60 -19.15
C LEU A 5 28.00 20.08 -17.86
N TYR A 6 28.06 21.38 -17.59
CA TYR A 6 27.37 21.97 -16.44
C TYR A 6 25.84 21.86 -16.58
N LEU A 7 25.31 22.10 -17.79
CA LEU A 7 23.89 21.94 -18.08
C LEU A 7 23.43 20.49 -17.87
N LEU A 8 24.21 19.51 -18.34
CA LEU A 8 23.93 18.09 -18.16
C LEU A 8 23.87 17.71 -16.66
N ILE A 9 24.83 18.17 -15.86
CA ILE A 9 24.86 17.91 -14.41
C ILE A 9 23.61 18.48 -13.72
N ILE A 10 23.18 19.69 -14.08
CA ILE A 10 21.97 20.31 -13.51
C ILE A 10 20.73 19.47 -13.82
N ILE A 11 20.58 18.98 -15.06
CA ILE A 11 19.45 18.14 -15.45
C ILE A 11 19.42 16.85 -14.61
N ILE A 12 20.57 16.18 -14.44
CA ILE A 12 20.65 14.95 -13.64
C ILE A 12 20.22 15.23 -12.18
N MET A 13 20.68 16.33 -11.59
CA MET A 13 20.31 16.69 -10.21
C MET A 13 18.81 16.94 -10.06
N LEU A 14 18.17 17.59 -11.04
CA LEU A 14 16.73 17.80 -11.04
C LEU A 14 15.97 16.47 -11.13
N ILE A 15 16.37 15.56 -12.01
CA ILE A 15 15.75 14.23 -12.14
C ILE A 15 15.82 13.46 -10.82
N ILE A 16 17.00 13.43 -10.18
CA ILE A 16 17.18 12.77 -8.87
C ILE A 16 16.26 13.40 -7.83
N PHE A 17 16.21 14.72 -7.75
CA PHE A 17 15.34 15.44 -6.81
C PHE A 17 13.86 15.10 -7.00
N PHE A 18 13.34 15.18 -8.23
CA PHE A 18 11.95 14.84 -8.52
C PHE A 18 11.64 13.36 -8.22
N SER A 19 12.55 12.44 -8.56
CA SER A 19 12.37 11.01 -8.27
C SER A 19 12.30 10.72 -6.76
N ALA A 20 13.11 11.41 -5.94
CA ALA A 20 13.09 11.27 -4.48
C ALA A 20 11.78 11.81 -3.86
N VAL A 21 11.26 12.92 -4.38
CA VAL A 21 9.97 13.48 -3.94
C VAL A 21 8.82 12.52 -4.25
N ILE A 22 8.80 11.92 -5.45
CA ILE A 22 7.78 10.93 -5.84
C ILE A 22 7.88 9.68 -4.97
N ALA A 23 9.09 9.16 -4.73
CA ALA A 23 9.28 7.99 -3.87
C ALA A 23 8.75 8.22 -2.43
N LYS A 24 9.00 9.41 -1.87
CA LYS A 24 8.50 9.80 -0.53
C LYS A 24 6.97 9.83 -0.46
N SER A 25 6.29 10.23 -1.54
CA SER A 25 4.82 10.32 -1.56
C SER A 25 4.10 8.97 -1.50
N SER A 26 4.79 7.86 -1.80
CA SER A 26 4.22 6.50 -1.72
C SER A 26 4.41 5.82 -0.36
N HIS A 27 5.07 6.48 0.59
CA HIS A 27 5.40 5.92 1.90
C HIS A 27 4.36 6.25 2.98
N GLU A 28 3.11 6.45 2.57
CA GLU A 28 1.94 6.37 3.43
C GLU A 28 1.38 4.95 3.29
N LYS A 29 2.06 3.98 3.92
CA LYS A 29 1.67 2.55 3.90
C LYS A 29 1.06 2.08 5.22
N ASP A 30 0.43 2.97 5.98
CA ASP A 30 -0.29 2.60 7.20
C ASP A 30 -1.79 2.92 7.12
N THR A 31 -2.35 3.13 5.92
CA THR A 31 -3.78 3.41 5.75
C THR A 31 -4.67 2.14 5.84
N PHE A 32 -4.09 0.94 5.82
CA PHE A 32 -4.83 -0.34 5.82
C PHE A 32 -4.35 -1.34 6.88
N SER A 33 -3.77 -0.87 7.98
CA SER A 33 -3.40 -1.74 9.11
C SER A 33 -4.59 -2.20 9.95
N ASP A 34 -5.77 -1.59 9.80
CA ASP A 34 -6.99 -1.90 10.56
C ASP A 34 -7.93 -2.90 9.86
N ILE A 35 -7.69 -3.23 8.59
CA ILE A 35 -8.51 -4.24 7.90
C ILE A 35 -8.06 -5.65 8.28
N ASN A 36 -8.86 -6.33 9.12
CA ASN A 36 -8.69 -7.75 9.39
C ASN A 36 -8.88 -8.54 8.09
N THR A 37 -7.76 -8.89 7.45
CA THR A 37 -7.70 -9.61 6.15
C THR A 37 -7.46 -11.10 6.37
N ASP A 38 -7.53 -11.56 7.62
CA ASP A 38 -7.32 -12.94 7.97
C ASP A 38 -8.55 -13.75 7.57
N GLU A 39 -8.37 -14.64 6.60
CA GLU A 39 -9.39 -15.58 6.18
C GLU A 39 -9.75 -16.54 7.31
N TRP A 40 -11.04 -16.82 7.49
CA TRP A 40 -11.54 -17.73 8.53
C TRP A 40 -12.78 -18.48 8.05
N GLU A 41 -12.90 -19.73 8.50
CA GLU A 41 -14.11 -20.52 8.26
C GLU A 41 -15.19 -20.15 9.28
N CYS A 42 -16.37 -19.78 8.80
CA CYS A 42 -17.48 -19.40 9.66
C CYS A 42 -17.99 -20.62 10.46
N PRO A 43 -18.01 -20.59 11.81
CA PRO A 43 -18.36 -21.75 12.64
C PRO A 43 -19.84 -22.14 12.52
N SER A 44 -20.69 -21.25 12.00
CA SER A 44 -22.13 -21.50 11.85
C SER A 44 -22.54 -22.07 10.50
N CYS A 45 -21.80 -21.79 9.41
CA CYS A 45 -22.23 -22.16 8.05
C CYS A 45 -21.09 -22.68 7.15
N SER A 46 -19.87 -22.83 7.68
CA SER A 46 -18.68 -23.28 6.95
C SER A 46 -18.31 -22.44 5.72
N PHE A 47 -18.85 -21.22 5.62
CA PHE A 47 -18.41 -20.30 4.59
C PHE A 47 -17.03 -19.74 4.91
N LEU A 48 -16.16 -19.70 3.90
CA LEU A 48 -14.81 -19.15 4.00
C LEU A 48 -14.86 -17.62 3.86
N VAL A 49 -14.83 -16.93 5.00
CA VAL A 49 -14.89 -15.46 5.08
C VAL A 49 -13.50 -14.90 4.83
N GLN A 50 -13.35 -14.15 3.74
CA GLN A 50 -12.05 -13.63 3.29
C GLN A 50 -11.57 -12.39 4.05
N VAL A 51 -12.50 -11.59 4.59
CA VAL A 51 -12.20 -10.35 5.32
C VAL A 51 -13.26 -10.05 6.38
N GLY A 52 -12.85 -9.38 7.45
CA GLY A 52 -13.75 -8.85 8.48
C GLY A 52 -14.14 -9.85 9.57
N ASN A 53 -14.90 -9.35 10.54
CA ASN A 53 -15.23 -10.08 11.78
C ASN A 53 -16.61 -10.73 11.78
N HIS A 54 -17.36 -10.63 10.68
CA HIS A 54 -18.72 -11.14 10.55
C HIS A 54 -18.90 -11.89 9.24
N CYS A 55 -19.62 -13.01 9.29
CA CYS A 55 -19.96 -13.78 8.09
C CYS A 55 -21.07 -13.08 7.29
N ILE A 56 -20.85 -12.87 5.99
CA ILE A 56 -21.84 -12.23 5.11
C ILE A 56 -23.11 -13.08 4.88
N TYR A 57 -23.04 -14.39 5.11
CA TYR A 57 -24.17 -15.30 4.87
C TYR A 57 -25.07 -15.52 6.09
N CYS A 58 -24.48 -15.57 7.29
CA CYS A 58 -25.23 -15.90 8.50
C CYS A 58 -25.05 -14.89 9.65
N GLY A 59 -24.19 -13.88 9.50
CA GLY A 59 -23.95 -12.85 10.51
C GLY A 59 -23.14 -13.31 11.72
N ALA A 60 -22.70 -14.57 11.78
CA ALA A 60 -21.87 -15.08 12.88
C ALA A 60 -20.54 -14.32 12.97
N ARG A 61 -20.02 -14.16 14.20
CA ARG A 61 -18.73 -13.50 14.44
C ARG A 61 -17.57 -14.48 14.35
N LYS A 62 -16.40 -13.95 13.97
CA LYS A 62 -15.11 -14.63 14.09
C LYS A 62 -14.86 -14.96 15.57
N GLN A 63 -14.58 -16.23 15.87
CA GLN A 63 -14.26 -16.73 17.22
C GLN A 63 -12.78 -16.53 17.54
#